data_AF-A0ABD3DVZ0-F1
#
_entry.id   AF-A0ABD3DVZ0-F1
#
_cell.length_a   1.000
_cell.length_b   1.000
_cell.length_c   1.000
_cell.angle_alpha   90.00
_cell.angle_beta   90.00
_cell.angle_gamma   90.00
#
_symmetry.space_group_name_H-M   'P 1'
#
loop_
_entity.id
_entity.type
_entity.pdbx_description
1 polymer ?
#
loop_
_entity_poly.entity_id
_entity_poly.type
_entity_poly.pdbx_seq_one_letter_code
_entity_poly.pdbx_strand_id
1 'polypeptide(L)'
;MEINGLNSEVSTNDSDDSCTDSRMDDLITSLRSKDHGRKWTYEADMLRAFQQDEELCMNAVCSLYRQQSLAIKSTGRSENGGFGPVDSMRPADSMSGCALAKYLIDGDRELRLRKSVLEVKNERPDVIAQCRKLATIYAAKLFQIYCAADDPFFGQS
;
A
#
# COMPACT_ATOMS: atom_id res chain seq x y z
N MET A 1 -72.65 20.18 -25.05
CA MET A 1 -71.34 19.59 -24.72
C MET A 1 -70.49 20.75 -24.22
N GLU A 2 -70.30 20.80 -22.91
CA GLU A 2 -69.61 21.86 -22.18
C GLU A 2 -68.09 21.74 -22.41
N ILE A 3 -67.43 22.87 -22.72
CA ILE A 3 -65.97 22.96 -22.69
C ILE A 3 -65.56 23.62 -21.37
N ASN A 4 -65.17 22.78 -20.41
CA ASN A 4 -64.61 23.21 -19.14
C ASN A 4 -63.26 23.89 -19.38
N GLY A 5 -63.11 25.08 -18.82
CA GLY A 5 -61.84 25.78 -18.71
C GLY A 5 -60.91 25.11 -17.71
N LEU A 6 -59.63 25.45 -17.83
CA LEU A 6 -58.66 25.58 -16.74
C LEU A 6 -57.46 26.36 -17.29
N ASN A 7 -57.42 27.65 -16.97
CA ASN A 7 -56.18 28.40 -16.85
C ASN A 7 -55.30 27.66 -15.83
N SER A 8 -54.06 27.35 -16.16
CA SER A 8 -53.04 27.18 -15.13
C SER A 8 -51.74 27.76 -15.65
N GLU A 9 -51.28 28.73 -14.90
CA GLU A 9 -50.32 29.75 -15.25
C GLU A 9 -48.93 29.15 -15.16
N VAL A 10 -48.14 29.27 -16.22
CA VAL A 10 -46.73 28.87 -16.21
C VAL A 10 -45.95 29.85 -15.33
N SER A 11 -45.75 29.47 -14.07
CA SER A 11 -44.74 30.08 -13.23
C SER A 11 -43.48 29.22 -13.31
N THR A 12 -42.65 29.51 -14.30
CA THR A 12 -41.24 29.13 -14.29
C THR A 12 -40.55 29.96 -13.21
N ASN A 13 -40.46 29.38 -12.01
CA ASN A 13 -39.49 29.84 -11.02
C ASN A 13 -38.11 29.40 -11.51
N ASP A 14 -37.41 30.33 -12.15
CA ASP A 14 -35.98 30.25 -12.40
C ASP A 14 -35.26 30.51 -11.07
N SER A 15 -35.07 29.44 -10.29
CA SER A 15 -34.21 29.48 -9.12
C SER A 15 -32.79 29.18 -9.58
N ASP A 16 -32.05 30.24 -9.89
CA ASP A 16 -30.59 30.27 -9.86
C ASP A 16 -30.12 29.87 -8.45
N ASP A 17 -29.68 28.62 -8.32
CA ASP A 17 -28.97 28.12 -7.13
C ASP A 17 -27.50 27.86 -7.49
N SER A 18 -26.70 28.93 -7.51
CA SER A 18 -25.25 28.88 -7.69
C SER A 18 -24.49 28.37 -6.44
N CYS A 19 -25.08 27.55 -5.58
CA CYS A 19 -24.47 27.09 -4.32
C CYS A 19 -23.69 25.77 -4.43
N THR A 20 -23.53 25.22 -5.64
CA THR A 20 -22.87 23.92 -5.85
C THR A 20 -21.34 24.00 -5.98
N ASP A 21 -20.79 25.18 -6.31
CA ASP A 21 -19.36 25.38 -6.59
C ASP A 21 -18.50 25.36 -5.31
N SER A 22 -18.88 26.16 -4.31
CA SER A 22 -18.13 26.25 -3.04
C SER A 22 -18.07 24.93 -2.26
N ARG A 23 -19.11 24.08 -2.36
CA ARG A 23 -19.14 22.78 -1.68
C ARG A 23 -18.25 21.75 -2.38
N MET A 24 -18.15 21.82 -3.70
CA MET A 24 -17.25 20.97 -4.45
C MET A 24 -15.79 21.37 -4.20
N ASP A 25 -15.50 22.66 -4.12
CA ASP A 25 -14.17 23.17 -3.76
C ASP A 25 -13.74 22.80 -2.34
N ASP A 26 -14.64 22.84 -1.35
CA ASP A 26 -14.34 22.38 0.01
C ASP A 26 -14.05 20.87 0.07
N LEU A 27 -14.78 20.07 -0.72
CA LEU A 27 -14.51 18.63 -0.83
C LEU A 27 -13.18 18.35 -1.53
N ILE A 28 -12.85 19.09 -2.60
CA ILE A 28 -11.57 19.00 -3.30
C ILE A 28 -10.43 19.45 -2.38
N THR A 29 -10.63 20.52 -1.61
CA THR A 29 -9.63 21.05 -0.67
C THR A 29 -9.42 20.10 0.51
N SER A 30 -10.48 19.46 1.01
CA SER A 30 -10.38 18.45 2.06
C SER A 30 -9.78 17.12 1.58
N LEU A 31 -9.95 16.77 0.30
CA LEU A 31 -9.27 15.63 -0.31
C LEU A 31 -7.78 15.93 -0.51
N ARG A 32 -7.46 17.13 -1.02
CA ARG A 32 -6.10 17.62 -1.21
C ARG A 32 -5.33 17.68 0.11
N SER A 33 -5.92 18.24 1.17
CA SER A 33 -5.27 18.37 2.48
C SER A 33 -4.92 17.03 3.15
N LYS A 34 -5.66 15.95 2.85
CA LYS A 34 -5.38 14.59 3.34
C LYS A 34 -4.31 13.85 2.52
N ASP A 35 -3.93 14.40 1.37
CA ASP A 35 -3.02 13.76 0.40
C ASP A 35 -1.63 14.42 0.34
N HIS A 36 -1.47 15.62 0.91
CA HIS A 36 -0.23 16.42 0.84
C HIS A 36 1.01 15.84 1.55
N GLY A 37 0.97 14.59 2.00
CA GLY A 37 2.12 13.87 2.54
C GLY A 37 2.15 12.38 2.20
N ARG A 38 1.23 11.89 1.37
CA ARG A 38 1.20 10.48 0.97
C ARG A 38 1.91 10.30 -0.37
N LYS A 39 2.93 9.45 -0.38
CA LYS A 39 3.70 9.06 -1.57
C LYS A 39 2.86 8.29 -2.60
N TRP A 40 1.94 7.45 -2.11
CA TRP A 40 1.07 6.64 -2.95
C TRP A 40 -0.40 6.89 -2.60
N THR A 41 -1.19 7.25 -3.61
CA THR A 41 -2.64 7.44 -3.47
C THR A 41 -3.38 6.13 -3.75
N TYR A 42 -2.84 5.30 -4.65
CA TYR A 42 -3.40 4.00 -5.04
C TYR A 42 -2.36 2.87 -4.97
N GLU A 43 -2.82 1.62 -4.87
CA GLU A 43 -1.97 0.43 -4.95
C GLU A 43 -1.15 0.40 -6.25
N ALA A 44 -1.73 0.87 -7.37
CA ALA A 44 -1.03 0.96 -8.65
C ALA A 44 0.21 1.87 -8.61
N ASP A 45 0.18 2.94 -7.80
CA ASP A 45 1.32 3.83 -7.63
C ASP A 45 2.44 3.14 -6.86
N MET A 46 2.08 2.40 -5.81
CA MET A 46 3.00 1.57 -5.04
C MET A 46 3.63 0.47 -5.90
N LEU A 47 2.84 -0.20 -6.76
CA LEU A 47 3.33 -1.20 -7.71
C LEU A 47 4.33 -0.61 -8.70
N ARG A 48 4.06 0.59 -9.23
CA ARG A 48 4.99 1.30 -10.11
C ARG A 48 6.27 1.65 -9.38
N ALA A 49 6.19 2.06 -8.11
CA ALA A 49 7.36 2.36 -7.30
C ALA A 49 8.21 1.10 -7.07
N PHE A 50 7.61 -0.08 -6.82
CA PHE A 50 8.37 -1.34 -6.72
C PHE A 50 9.11 -1.72 -8.01
N GLN A 51 8.67 -1.27 -9.18
CA GLN A 51 9.40 -1.52 -10.42
C GLN A 51 10.66 -0.66 -10.55
N GLN A 52 10.66 0.52 -9.91
CA GLN A 52 11.73 1.52 -10.05
C GLN A 52 12.71 1.50 -8.88
N ASP A 53 12.23 1.21 -7.67
CA ASP A 53 12.97 1.31 -6.43
C ASP A 53 13.18 -0.07 -5.81
N GLU A 54 14.41 -0.55 -5.89
CA GLU A 54 14.83 -1.84 -5.34
C GLU A 54 14.93 -1.83 -3.82
N GLU A 55 15.34 -0.70 -3.25
CA GLU A 55 15.44 -0.52 -1.80
C GLU A 55 14.04 -0.56 -1.18
N LEU A 56 13.08 0.07 -1.85
CA LEU A 56 11.68 -0.02 -1.48
C LEU A 56 11.16 -1.46 -1.50
N CYS A 57 11.56 -2.27 -2.48
CA CYS A 57 11.19 -3.69 -2.52
C CYS A 57 11.79 -4.47 -1.34
N MET A 58 13.05 -4.21 -1.00
CA MET A 58 13.69 -4.82 0.16
C MET A 58 12.97 -4.43 1.46
N ASN A 59 12.63 -3.15 1.59
CA ASN A 59 11.93 -2.63 2.76
C ASN A 59 10.48 -3.14 2.86
N ALA A 60 9.80 -3.37 1.73
CA ALA A 60 8.50 -4.01 1.68
C ALA A 60 8.53 -5.42 2.28
N VAL A 61 9.55 -6.23 1.94
CA VAL A 61 9.73 -7.56 2.54
C VAL A 61 9.97 -7.47 4.05
N CYS A 62 10.80 -6.53 4.49
CA CYS A 62 11.00 -6.27 5.93
C CYS A 62 9.69 -5.84 6.62
N SER A 63 8.87 -5.03 5.96
CA SER A 63 7.60 -4.55 6.49
C SER A 63 6.60 -5.67 6.74
N LEU A 64 6.43 -6.54 5.74
CA LEU A 64 5.62 -7.74 5.88
C LEU A 64 6.10 -8.60 7.06
N TYR A 65 7.42 -8.69 7.28
CA TYR A 65 7.99 -9.50 8.36
C TYR A 65 7.75 -8.90 9.74
N ARG A 66 7.82 -7.57 9.85
CA ARG A 66 7.46 -6.84 11.08
C ARG A 66 6.00 -7.09 11.44
N GLN A 67 5.08 -6.93 10.48
CA GLN A 67 3.65 -7.20 10.67
C GLN A 67 3.38 -8.63 11.15
N GLN A 68 4.04 -9.61 10.54
CA GLN A 68 3.90 -11.00 10.98
C GLN A 68 4.45 -11.24 12.39
N SER A 69 5.61 -10.65 12.70
CA SER A 69 6.25 -10.80 14.02
C SER A 69 5.40 -10.18 15.13
N LEU A 70 4.70 -9.07 14.85
CA LEU A 70 3.73 -8.46 15.77
C LEU A 70 2.52 -9.38 15.98
N ALA A 71 1.99 -9.96 14.90
CA ALA A 71 0.87 -10.91 14.99
C ALA A 71 1.20 -12.14 15.85
N ILE A 72 2.41 -12.72 15.71
CA ILE A 72 2.88 -13.86 16.52
C ILE A 72 2.97 -13.47 18.01
N LYS A 73 3.55 -12.31 18.31
CA LYS A 73 3.66 -11.81 19.70
C LYS A 73 2.30 -11.61 20.34
N SER A 74 1.29 -11.16 19.58
CA SER A 74 -0.05 -10.92 20.10
C SER A 74 -0.90 -12.17 20.30
N THR A 75 -0.67 -13.23 19.50
CA THR A 75 -1.53 -14.43 19.47
C THR A 75 -0.89 -15.66 20.12
N GLY A 76 0.39 -15.60 20.50
CA GLY A 76 1.11 -16.72 21.13
C GLY A 76 1.30 -17.94 20.22
N ARG A 77 0.83 -17.90 18.97
CA ARG A 77 0.96 -18.98 18.00
C ARG A 77 2.19 -18.76 17.14
N SER A 78 3.21 -19.57 17.39
CA SER A 78 4.37 -19.74 16.52
C SER A 78 3.98 -20.61 15.32
N GLU A 79 3.22 -20.05 14.40
CA GLU A 79 3.02 -20.68 13.09
C GLU A 79 4.28 -20.38 12.27
N ASN A 80 4.95 -21.41 11.75
CA ASN A 80 6.11 -21.32 10.85
C ASN A 80 5.73 -20.68 9.50
N GLY A 81 5.05 -19.54 9.52
CA GLY A 81 4.46 -18.90 8.36
C GLY A 81 5.51 -18.11 7.60
N GLY A 82 6.27 -18.74 6.73
CA GLY A 82 6.88 -18.01 5.62
C GLY A 82 5.79 -17.50 4.70
N PHE A 83 5.21 -16.32 4.97
CA PHE A 83 4.19 -15.62 4.17
C PHE A 83 3.29 -16.50 3.27
N GLY A 84 2.21 -17.06 3.81
CA GLY A 84 1.13 -17.73 3.06
C GLY A 84 1.57 -18.84 2.10
N PRO A 85 0.66 -19.50 1.37
CA PRO A 85 1.07 -20.44 0.33
C PRO A 85 1.61 -19.65 -0.86
N VAL A 86 2.91 -19.36 -0.84
CA VAL A 86 3.71 -19.12 -2.05
C VAL A 86 3.83 -20.43 -2.81
N ASP A 87 2.71 -20.97 -3.28
CA ASP A 87 2.65 -22.27 -3.96
C ASP A 87 3.11 -22.18 -5.44
N SER A 88 4.12 -21.37 -5.73
CA SER A 88 4.68 -21.23 -7.09
C SER A 88 6.16 -20.85 -7.12
N MET A 89 6.93 -21.18 -6.07
CA MET A 89 8.39 -21.09 -6.17
C MET A 89 9.08 -22.23 -5.42
N ARG A 90 9.42 -23.28 -6.15
CA ARG A 90 10.53 -24.20 -5.84
C ARG A 90 11.59 -24.02 -6.95
N PRO A 91 12.89 -24.26 -6.68
CA PRO A 91 13.43 -25.32 -5.81
C PRO A 91 14.40 -24.79 -4.75
N ALA A 92 14.90 -25.68 -3.88
CA ALA A 92 15.97 -25.65 -2.88
C ALA A 92 16.75 -24.34 -2.52
N ASP A 93 16.86 -23.37 -3.42
CA ASP A 93 17.67 -22.15 -3.32
C ASP A 93 16.83 -20.88 -3.10
N SER A 94 15.50 -20.93 -3.28
CA SER A 94 14.61 -19.80 -3.01
C SER A 94 14.39 -19.64 -1.50
N MET A 95 14.91 -18.55 -0.96
CA MET A 95 14.75 -18.22 0.46
C MET A 95 13.27 -17.93 0.76
N SER A 96 12.73 -18.46 1.86
CA SER A 96 11.38 -18.07 2.28
C SER A 96 11.35 -16.56 2.53
N GLY A 97 10.22 -15.89 2.32
CA GLY A 97 10.15 -14.43 2.52
C GLY A 97 10.59 -14.00 3.93
N CYS A 98 10.41 -14.85 4.95
CA CYS A 98 10.91 -14.61 6.30
C CYS A 98 12.44 -14.73 6.41
N ALA A 99 13.04 -15.72 5.75
CA ALA A 99 14.49 -15.81 5.71
C ALA A 99 15.09 -14.64 4.90
N LEU A 100 14.42 -14.21 3.82
CA LEU A 100 14.81 -13.04 3.03
C LEU A 100 14.80 -11.78 3.89
N ALA A 101 13.71 -11.55 4.63
CA ALA A 101 13.61 -10.45 5.57
C ALA A 101 14.72 -10.49 6.64
N LYS A 102 14.99 -11.66 7.23
CA LYS A 102 16.06 -11.80 8.24
C LYS A 102 17.44 -11.48 7.68
N TYR A 103 17.74 -11.91 6.45
CA TYR A 103 18.99 -11.57 5.76
C TYR A 103 19.11 -10.06 5.56
N LEU A 104 18.05 -9.40 5.08
CA LEU A 104 18.01 -7.96 4.84
C LEU A 104 18.15 -7.11 6.11
N ILE A 105 17.57 -7.59 7.21
CA ILE A 105 17.58 -6.96 8.53
C ILE A 105 18.94 -7.09 9.22
N ASP A 106 19.70 -8.14 8.89
CA ASP A 106 21.06 -8.38 9.41
C ASP A 106 21.15 -8.30 10.96
N GLY A 107 20.13 -8.80 11.64
CA GLY A 107 20.08 -8.85 13.11
C GLY A 107 19.71 -7.54 13.81
N ASP A 108 19.25 -6.51 13.09
CA ASP A 108 18.76 -5.27 13.68
C ASP A 108 17.59 -5.50 14.65
N ARG A 109 17.69 -4.91 15.84
CA ARG A 109 16.72 -5.10 16.94
C ARG A 109 15.37 -4.45 16.64
N GLU A 110 15.35 -3.40 15.83
CA GLU A 110 14.14 -2.70 15.39
C GLU A 110 13.57 -3.33 14.10
N LEU A 111 14.19 -4.41 13.60
CA LEU A 111 13.82 -5.09 12.36
C LEU A 111 13.85 -4.15 11.14
N ARG A 112 14.78 -3.18 11.15
CA ARG A 112 14.99 -2.24 10.04
C ARG A 112 15.81 -2.87 8.94
N LEU A 113 15.62 -2.38 7.72
CA LEU A 113 16.49 -2.75 6.60
C LEU A 113 17.92 -2.24 6.92
N ARG A 114 18.90 -3.14 6.90
CA ARG A 114 20.31 -2.81 7.16
C ARG A 114 21.20 -3.00 5.95
N LYS A 115 20.95 -4.04 5.17
CA LYS A 115 21.71 -4.29 3.94
C LYS A 115 21.32 -3.28 2.87
N SER A 116 22.33 -2.68 2.24
CA SER A 116 22.12 -1.78 1.11
C SER A 116 21.83 -2.56 -0.18
N VAL A 117 21.18 -1.94 -1.15
CA VAL A 117 20.93 -2.54 -2.47
C VAL A 117 22.24 -3.00 -3.13
N LEU A 118 23.29 -2.20 -3.04
CA LEU A 118 24.58 -2.49 -3.65
C LEU A 118 25.23 -3.73 -3.02
N GLU A 119 25.21 -3.82 -1.70
CA GLU A 119 25.72 -4.97 -0.95
C GLU A 119 24.99 -6.25 -1.36
N VAL A 120 23.65 -6.22 -1.36
CA VAL A 120 22.84 -7.38 -1.75
C VAL A 120 23.07 -7.75 -3.22
N LYS A 121 23.21 -6.79 -4.13
CA LYS A 121 23.53 -7.09 -5.54
C LYS A 121 24.88 -7.78 -5.71
N ASN A 122 25.87 -7.40 -4.91
CA ASN A 122 27.21 -7.98 -4.97
C ASN A 122 27.26 -9.39 -4.37
N GLU A 123 26.55 -9.63 -3.27
CA GLU A 123 26.53 -10.93 -2.60
C GLU A 123 25.54 -11.90 -3.23
N ARG A 124 24.31 -11.45 -3.45
CA ARG A 124 23.13 -12.25 -3.77
C ARG A 124 22.14 -11.47 -4.64
N PRO A 125 22.44 -11.26 -5.93
CA PRO A 125 21.57 -10.50 -6.83
C PRO A 125 20.17 -11.14 -7.01
N ASP A 126 20.04 -12.44 -6.76
CA ASP A 126 18.77 -13.18 -6.74
C ASP A 126 17.77 -12.62 -5.71
N VAL A 127 18.28 -12.10 -4.58
CA VAL A 127 17.47 -11.54 -3.49
C VAL A 127 16.69 -10.33 -3.97
N ILE A 128 17.27 -9.45 -4.80
CA ILE A 128 16.58 -8.26 -5.30
C ILE A 128 15.36 -8.65 -6.15
N ALA A 129 15.53 -9.65 -7.03
CA ALA A 129 14.44 -10.16 -7.86
C ALA A 129 13.34 -10.81 -7.01
N GLN A 130 13.72 -11.57 -5.99
CA GLN A 130 12.78 -12.17 -5.03
C GLN A 130 12.03 -11.10 -4.23
N CYS A 131 12.71 -10.07 -3.75
CA CYS A 131 12.09 -8.94 -3.04
C CYS A 131 11.03 -8.26 -3.90
N ARG A 132 11.36 -7.96 -5.16
CA ARG A 132 10.43 -7.33 -6.10
C ARG A 132 9.21 -8.20 -6.37
N LYS A 133 9.43 -9.51 -6.57
CA LYS A 133 8.34 -10.47 -6.79
C LYS A 133 7.41 -10.52 -5.57
N LEU A 134 7.96 -10.62 -4.36
CA LEU A 134 7.18 -10.65 -3.13
C LEU A 134 6.44 -9.32 -2.89
N ALA A 135 7.10 -8.18 -3.10
CA ALA A 135 6.48 -6.87 -2.98
C ALA A 135 5.29 -6.71 -3.95
N THR A 136 5.41 -7.25 -5.16
CA THR A 136 4.32 -7.25 -6.15
C THR A 136 3.17 -8.17 -5.73
N ILE A 137 3.46 -9.39 -5.30
CA ILE A 137 2.45 -10.37 -4.87
C ILE A 137 1.65 -9.83 -3.67
N TYR A 138 2.33 -9.17 -2.74
CA TYR A 138 1.74 -8.66 -1.50
C TYR A 138 1.40 -7.17 -1.56
N ALA A 139 1.34 -6.56 -2.74
CA ALA A 139 1.11 -5.12 -2.91
C ALA A 139 -0.17 -4.64 -2.22
N ALA A 140 -1.28 -5.37 -2.35
CA ALA A 140 -2.53 -5.05 -1.65
C ALA A 140 -2.36 -5.00 -0.11
N LYS A 141 -1.62 -5.96 0.47
CA LYS A 141 -1.35 -5.99 1.91
C LYS A 141 -0.40 -4.85 2.32
N LEU A 142 0.64 -4.59 1.54
CA LEU A 142 1.57 -3.49 1.75
C LEU A 142 0.87 -2.13 1.67
N PHE A 143 -0.07 -1.99 0.74
CA PHE A 143 -0.88 -0.79 0.60
C PHE A 143 -1.78 -0.57 1.82
N GLN A 144 -2.36 -1.65 2.37
CA GLN A 144 -3.09 -1.58 3.64
C GLN A 144 -2.19 -1.14 4.79
N ILE A 145 -1.00 -1.74 4.94
CA ILE A 145 -0.01 -1.38 5.98
C ILE A 145 0.35 0.11 5.89
N TYR A 146 0.62 0.57 4.67
CA TYR A 146 0.94 1.96 4.38
C TYR A 146 -0.22 2.91 4.71
N CYS A 147 -1.45 2.56 4.31
CA CYS A 147 -2.64 3.38 4.59
C CYS A 147 -2.97 3.45 6.08
N ALA A 148 -2.72 2.37 6.82
CA ALA A 148 -2.91 2.32 8.27
C ALA A 148 -1.79 3.01 9.05
N ALA A 149 -0.66 3.35 8.39
CA ALA A 149 0.57 3.81 9.04
C ALA A 149 1.09 2.81 10.10
N ASP A 150 0.85 1.52 9.89
CA ASP A 150 1.18 0.44 10.82
C ASP A 150 2.69 0.13 10.87
N ASP A 151 3.46 0.63 9.91
CA ASP A 151 4.89 0.40 9.82
C ASP A 151 5.64 1.74 9.68
N PRO A 152 6.40 2.16 10.71
CA PRO A 152 7.13 3.43 10.70
C PRO A 152 8.31 3.44 9.73
N PHE A 153 8.71 2.29 9.19
CA PHE A 153 9.84 2.20 8.27
C PHE A 153 9.39 2.03 6.82
N PHE A 154 8.09 1.94 6.53
CA PHE A 154 7.57 1.70 5.19
C PHE A 154 6.83 2.93 4.63
N GLY A 155 7.24 3.40 3.46
CA GLY A 155 6.60 4.54 2.78
C GLY A 155 7.03 5.93 3.26
N GLN A 156 8.03 6.03 4.14
CA GLN A 156 8.67 7.29 4.53
C GLN A 156 9.85 7.58 3.58
N SER A 157 9.62 8.19 2.41
CA SER A 157 10.63 9.00 1.70
C SER A 157 10.03 9.87 0.61
#